data_AF-A0A1M6YE66-F1
#
_entry.id   AF-A0A1M6YE66-F1
#
_cell.length_a   1.000
_cell.length_b   1.000
_cell.length_c   1.000
_cell.angle_alpha   90.00
_cell.angle_beta   90.00
_cell.angle_gamma   90.00
#
_symmetry.space_group_name_H-M   'P 1'
#
loop_
_entity.id
_entity.type
_entity.pdbx_description
1 polymer ?
#
loop_
_entity_poly.entity_id
_entity_poly.type
_entity_poly.pdbx_seq_one_letter_code
_entity_poly.pdbx_strand_id
1 'polypeptide(L)'
;AHCHDGATAARLWDALALGSELLDRLQTVFVDGGFGRRFRQHLAGRGLQAQVPMGVVAHKGRFFIHAKRWVVERSIAWAGTNRRLAKDYERKIQHANAWLYLANIRRLIKLT
;
A
#
# COMPACT_ATOMS: atom_id res chain seq x y z
N ALA A 1 4.74 19.08 9.29
CA ALA A 1 4.39 18.07 8.27
C ALA A 1 3.56 18.74 7.18
N HIS A 2 4.15 19.01 6.02
CA HIS A 2 3.47 19.62 4.86
C HIS A 2 4.04 19.00 3.58
N CYS A 3 4.15 17.68 3.56
CA CYS A 3 4.66 16.94 2.41
C CYS A 3 3.47 16.46 1.58
N HIS A 4 3.46 16.79 0.30
CA HIS A 4 2.45 16.33 -0.64
C HIS A 4 2.59 14.82 -0.84
N ASP A 5 1.51 14.05 -0.69
CA ASP A 5 1.54 12.57 -0.69
C ASP A 5 2.30 11.98 -1.88
N GLY A 6 2.07 12.51 -3.09
CA GLY A 6 2.79 12.07 -4.28
C GLY A 6 4.32 12.26 -4.22
N ALA A 7 4.83 13.29 -3.54
CA ALA A 7 6.27 13.50 -3.36
C ALA A 7 6.84 12.51 -2.32
N THR A 8 6.09 12.25 -1.26
CA THR A 8 6.47 11.25 -0.23
C THR A 8 6.47 9.84 -0.82
N ALA A 9 5.45 9.50 -1.61
CA ALA A 9 5.34 8.23 -2.30
C ALA A 9 6.49 7.99 -3.29
N ALA A 10 6.90 9.03 -4.02
CA ALA A 10 8.05 8.96 -4.92
C ALA A 10 9.35 8.62 -4.16
N ARG A 11 9.61 9.30 -3.04
CA ARG A 11 10.79 9.03 -2.20
C ARG A 11 10.76 7.64 -1.58
N LEU A 12 9.58 7.20 -1.13
CA LEU A 12 9.39 5.86 -0.61
C LEU A 12 9.66 4.80 -1.69
N TRP A 13 9.15 5.01 -2.90
CA TRP A 13 9.40 4.12 -4.03
C TRP A 13 10.90 3.94 -4.27
N ASP A 14 11.65 5.04 -4.26
CA ASP A 14 13.11 5.02 -4.50
C ASP A 14 13.84 4.21 -3.43
N ALA A 15 13.46 4.39 -2.17
CA ALA A 15 14.04 3.64 -1.07
C ALA A 15 13.71 2.13 -1.16
N LEU A 16 12.50 1.76 -1.60
CA LEU A 16 12.07 0.37 -1.71
C LEU A 16 12.69 -0.33 -2.93
N ALA A 17 12.77 0.35 -4.07
CA ALA A 17 13.25 -0.21 -5.32
C ALA A 17 14.76 -0.57 -5.28
N LEU A 18 15.54 0.09 -4.42
CA LEU A 18 16.98 -0.15 -4.31
C LEU A 18 17.35 -1.49 -3.63
N GLY A 19 16.40 -2.20 -3.03
CA GLY A 19 16.72 -3.36 -2.18
C GLY A 19 15.74 -4.52 -2.24
N SER A 20 14.89 -4.60 -3.26
CA SER A 20 13.89 -5.67 -3.34
C SER A 20 13.79 -6.30 -4.72
N GLU A 21 14.37 -7.49 -4.87
CA GLU A 21 14.25 -8.35 -6.07
C GLU A 21 12.79 -8.64 -6.45
N LEU A 22 11.87 -8.58 -5.47
CA LEU A 22 10.44 -8.75 -5.70
C LEU A 22 9.84 -7.66 -6.60
N LEU A 23 10.48 -6.49 -6.67
CA LEU A 23 10.00 -5.36 -7.46
C LEU A 23 10.53 -5.35 -8.89
N ASP A 24 11.53 -6.18 -9.22
CA ASP A 24 12.17 -6.20 -10.55
C ASP A 24 11.19 -6.56 -11.67
N ARG A 25 10.19 -7.40 -11.36
CA ARG A 25 9.15 -7.82 -12.31
C ARG A 25 7.88 -6.99 -12.21
N LEU A 26 7.85 -5.96 -11.38
CA LEU A 26 6.66 -5.14 -11.23
C LEU A 26 6.45 -4.33 -12.52
N GLN A 27 5.22 -4.31 -13.02
CA GLN A 27 4.84 -3.56 -14.22
C GLN A 27 3.78 -2.50 -13.92
N THR A 28 2.95 -2.72 -12.91
CA THR A 28 1.78 -1.88 -12.61
C THR A 28 1.68 -1.59 -11.13
N VAL A 29 1.46 -0.31 -10.80
CA VAL A 29 1.16 0.17 -9.45
C VAL A 29 -0.23 0.77 -9.46
N PHE A 30 -1.12 0.25 -8.61
CA PHE A 30 -2.43 0.86 -8.42
C PHE A 30 -2.33 2.04 -7.44
N VAL A 31 -2.93 3.18 -7.81
CA VAL A 31 -2.91 4.42 -7.02
C VAL A 31 -4.31 4.99 -6.90
N ASP A 32 -4.58 5.72 -5.83
CA ASP A 32 -5.81 6.51 -5.72
C ASP A 32 -5.71 7.79 -6.56
N GLY A 33 -6.85 8.42 -6.88
CA GLY A 33 -6.93 9.68 -7.63
C GLY A 33 -6.18 10.84 -6.95
N GLY A 34 -6.01 10.78 -5.63
CA GLY A 34 -5.21 11.74 -4.86
C GLY A 34 -3.71 11.68 -5.11
N PHE A 35 -3.19 10.61 -5.71
CA PHE A 35 -1.78 10.53 -6.10
C PHE A 35 -1.56 11.36 -7.38
N GLY A 36 -1.13 12.61 -7.15
CA GLY A 36 -0.97 13.62 -8.19
C GLY A 36 -0.03 13.23 -9.33
N ARG A 37 -0.01 14.07 -10.37
CA ARG A 37 0.77 13.89 -11.61
C ARG A 37 2.23 13.52 -11.35
N ARG A 38 2.85 14.11 -10.32
CA ARG A 38 4.26 13.89 -9.96
C ARG A 38 4.58 12.42 -9.69
N PHE A 39 3.77 11.71 -8.88
CA PHE A 39 4.05 10.31 -8.56
C PHE A 39 3.85 9.41 -9.79
N ARG A 40 2.83 9.69 -10.59
CA ARG A 40 2.58 8.96 -11.85
C ARG A 40 3.73 9.13 -12.85
N GLN A 41 4.24 10.35 -13.01
CA GLN A 41 5.42 10.62 -13.85
C GLN A 41 6.69 9.94 -13.31
N HIS A 42 6.87 9.94 -11.99
CA HIS A 42 7.99 9.27 -11.33
C HIS A 42 8.03 7.76 -11.58
N LEU A 43 6.86 7.10 -11.55
CA LEU A 43 6.73 5.69 -11.89
C LEU A 43 6.94 5.44 -13.39
N ALA A 44 6.37 6.29 -14.25
CA ALA A 44 6.53 6.18 -15.70
C ALA A 44 8.00 6.27 -16.14
N GLY A 45 8.80 7.15 -15.50
CA GLY A 45 10.24 7.25 -15.74
C GLY A 45 11.04 5.98 -15.39
N ARG A 46 10.42 5.01 -14.73
CA ARG A 46 10.97 3.69 -14.40
C ARG A 46 10.33 2.55 -15.19
N GLY A 47 9.54 2.86 -16.21
CA GLY A 47 8.81 1.85 -16.99
C GLY A 47 7.59 1.26 -16.27
N LEU A 48 7.14 1.86 -15.16
CA LEU A 48 5.99 1.39 -14.39
C LEU A 48 4.71 2.15 -14.77
N GLN A 49 3.62 1.41 -14.86
CA GLN A 49 2.30 1.99 -15.12
C GLN A 49 1.60 2.31 -13.80
N ALA A 50 1.34 3.59 -13.56
CA ALA A 50 0.46 4.01 -12.48
C ALA A 50 -1.00 3.99 -12.94
N GLN A 51 -1.80 3.09 -12.39
CA GLN A 51 -3.20 2.92 -12.76
C GLN A 51 -4.11 3.32 -11.59
N VAL A 52 -5.10 4.18 -11.86
CA VAL A 52 -6.20 4.36 -10.91
C VAL A 52 -7.20 3.25 -11.19
N PRO A 53 -7.55 2.39 -10.20
CA PRO A 53 -8.62 1.42 -10.38
C PRO A 53 -9.93 2.14 -10.74
N MET A 54 -10.28 2.14 -12.02
CA MET A 54 -11.51 2.74 -12.50
C MET A 54 -12.66 1.73 -12.34
N GLY A 55 -13.85 2.25 -12.04
CA GLY A 55 -15.09 1.48 -11.95
C GLY A 55 -15.69 1.50 -10.55
N VAL A 56 -16.85 2.12 -10.43
CA VAL A 56 -17.74 1.92 -9.28
C VAL A 56 -18.31 0.51 -9.41
N VAL A 57 -17.97 -0.38 -8.48
CA VAL A 57 -18.47 -1.76 -8.45
C VAL A 57 -19.81 -1.88 -7.73
N ALA A 58 -20.10 -0.96 -6.82
CA ALA A 58 -21.37 -0.85 -6.12
C ALA A 58 -21.52 0.55 -5.52
N HIS A 59 -22.74 0.96 -5.21
CA HIS A 59 -22.98 2.21 -4.51
C HIS A 59 -24.13 2.07 -3.50
N LYS A 60 -24.07 2.85 -2.42
CA LYS A 60 -25.15 3.00 -1.45
C LYS A 60 -25.35 4.50 -1.20
N GLY A 61 -26.39 5.08 -1.80
CA GLY A 61 -26.58 6.52 -1.81
C GLY A 61 -25.39 7.23 -2.46
N ARG A 62 -24.76 8.16 -1.75
CA ARG A 62 -23.56 8.90 -2.21
C ARG A 62 -22.24 8.16 -1.98
N PHE A 63 -22.28 6.96 -1.41
CA PHE A 63 -21.08 6.16 -1.17
C PHE A 63 -20.80 5.23 -2.35
N PHE A 64 -19.66 5.42 -2.99
CA PHE A 64 -19.22 4.63 -4.14
C PHE A 64 -18.12 3.64 -3.72
N ILE A 65 -18.32 2.37 -4.02
CA ILE A 65 -17.31 1.33 -3.83
C ILE A 65 -16.51 1.24 -5.13
N HIS A 66 -15.21 1.50 -5.04
CA HIS A 66 -14.32 1.43 -6.20
C HIS A 66 -13.70 0.03 -6.35
N ALA A 67 -13.50 -0.39 -7.60
CA ALA A 67 -12.81 -1.62 -7.92
C ALA A 67 -11.44 -1.69 -7.22
N LYS A 68 -11.06 -2.88 -6.73
CA LYS A 68 -9.78 -3.17 -6.06
C LYS A 68 -9.47 -2.39 -4.76
N ARG A 69 -10.30 -1.41 -4.34
CA ARG A 69 -10.11 -0.69 -3.07
C ARG A 69 -10.11 -1.65 -1.86
N TRP A 70 -10.97 -2.67 -1.92
CA TRP A 70 -11.08 -3.72 -0.91
C TRP A 70 -9.76 -4.47 -0.64
N VAL A 71 -8.79 -4.47 -1.57
CA VAL A 71 -7.50 -5.15 -1.38
C VAL A 71 -6.67 -4.46 -0.28
N VAL A 72 -6.67 -3.12 -0.27
CA VAL A 72 -5.96 -2.34 0.75
C VAL A 72 -6.68 -2.45 2.08
N GLU A 73 -7.99 -2.26 2.09
CA GLU A 73 -8.82 -2.34 3.29
C GLU A 73 -8.74 -3.72 3.94
N ARG A 74 -8.80 -4.79 3.13
CA ARG A 74 -8.61 -6.16 3.59
C ARG A 74 -7.24 -6.35 4.23
N SER A 75 -6.17 -5.88 3.58
CA SER A 75 -4.80 -5.99 4.11
C SER A 75 -4.63 -5.28 5.46
N ILE A 76 -5.30 -4.14 5.65
CA ILE A 76 -5.32 -3.41 6.92
C ILE A 76 -6.12 -4.16 7.98
N ALA A 77 -7.33 -4.63 7.64
CA ALA A 77 -8.17 -5.41 8.57
C ALA A 77 -7.45 -6.66 9.07
N TRP A 78 -6.77 -7.33 8.14
CA TRP A 78 -5.86 -8.43 8.38
C TRP A 78 -4.67 -8.10 9.28
N ALA A 79 -4.04 -6.94 9.14
CA ALA A 79 -3.00 -6.52 10.08
C ALA A 79 -3.60 -6.30 11.48
N GLY A 80 -4.81 -5.73 11.55
CA GLY A 80 -5.55 -5.47 12.79
C GLY A 80 -5.93 -6.72 13.59
N THR A 81 -5.96 -7.92 12.98
CA THR A 81 -6.18 -9.16 13.73
C THR A 81 -4.97 -9.56 14.60
N ASN A 82 -3.81 -8.95 14.38
CA ASN A 82 -2.67 -9.07 15.29
C ASN A 82 -2.71 -7.90 16.29
N ARG A 83 -3.00 -8.20 17.57
CA ARG A 83 -3.10 -7.20 18.65
C ARG A 83 -1.90 -6.24 18.77
N ARG A 84 -0.71 -6.65 18.35
CA ARG A 84 0.49 -5.78 18.39
C ARG A 84 0.58 -4.78 17.23
N LEU A 85 -0.19 -5.02 16.17
CA LEU A 85 -0.39 -4.11 15.05
C LEU A 85 -1.67 -3.28 15.21
N ALA A 86 -2.45 -3.50 16.29
CA ALA A 86 -3.42 -2.50 16.71
C ALA A 86 -2.66 -1.18 17.02
N LYS A 87 -3.33 -0.04 16.89
CA LYS A 87 -2.75 1.31 16.83
C LYS A 87 -1.54 1.55 17.76
N ASP A 88 -0.41 1.91 17.16
CA ASP A 88 0.78 2.52 17.77
C ASP A 88 1.31 1.89 19.06
N TYR A 89 1.14 0.58 19.26
CA TYR A 89 1.67 -0.13 20.44
C TYR A 89 3.20 -0.14 20.49
N GLU A 90 3.85 -0.09 19.33
CA GLU A 90 5.30 -0.24 19.23
C GLU A 90 6.00 1.12 19.26
N ARG A 91 6.91 1.30 20.22
CA ARG A 91 7.69 2.55 20.39
C ARG A 91 8.62 2.86 19.22
N LYS A 92 9.07 1.83 18.49
CA LYS A 92 9.99 1.97 17.36
C LYS A 92 9.37 1.36 16.09
N ILE A 93 9.53 2.06 14.97
CA ILE A 93 9.08 1.62 13.64
C ILE A 93 9.64 0.24 13.28
N GLN A 94 10.89 -0.05 13.67
CA GLN A 94 11.53 -1.34 13.44
C GLN A 94 10.75 -2.52 14.04
N HIS A 95 10.18 -2.36 15.23
CA HIS A 95 9.39 -3.40 15.88
C HIS A 95 8.02 -3.56 15.21
N ALA A 96 7.37 -2.45 14.85
CA ALA A 96 6.13 -2.49 14.07
C ALA A 96 6.32 -3.23 12.73
N ASN A 97 7.41 -2.94 12.02
CA ASN A 97 7.76 -3.63 10.77
C ASN A 97 7.99 -5.14 10.98
N ALA A 98 8.72 -5.52 12.04
CA ALA A 98 8.93 -6.94 12.37
C ALA A 98 7.62 -7.68 12.63
N TRP A 99 6.69 -7.07 13.37
CA TRP A 99 5.36 -7.63 13.60
C TRP A 99 4.52 -7.72 12.33
N LEU A 100 4.65 -6.75 11.42
CA LEU A 100 3.98 -6.78 10.12
C LEU A 100 4.44 -7.97 9.28
N TYR A 101 5.75 -8.25 9.23
CA TYR A 101 6.28 -9.44 8.56
C TYR A 101 5.77 -10.73 9.20
N LEU A 102 5.87 -10.84 10.54
CA LEU A 102 5.43 -12.04 11.25
C LEU A 102 3.93 -12.31 11.10
N ALA A 103 3.09 -11.26 11.08
CA ALA A 103 1.66 -11.37 10.84
C ALA A 103 1.35 -11.93 9.44
N ASN A 104 2.05 -11.45 8.41
CA ASN A 104 1.85 -11.93 7.05
C ASN A 104 2.38 -13.35 6.84
N ILE A 105 3.54 -13.69 7.43
CA ILE A 105 4.08 -15.06 7.41
C ILE A 105 3.06 -16.02 8.03
N ARG A 106 2.59 -15.75 9.25
CA ARG A 106 1.57 -16.58 9.94
C ARG A 106 0.33 -16.80 9.10
N ARG A 107 -0.15 -15.77 8.40
CA ARG A 107 -1.29 -15.88 7.48
C ARG A 107 -1.00 -16.81 6.30
N LEU A 108 0.16 -16.68 5.66
CA LEU A 108 0.54 -17.49 4.50
C LEU A 108 0.62 -18.98 4.86
N ILE A 109 1.16 -19.30 6.02
CA ILE A 109 1.29 -20.67 6.51
C ILE A 109 0.03 -21.19 7.24
N LYS A 110 -1.04 -20.37 7.31
CA LYS A 110 -2.30 -20.67 8.00
C LYS A 110 -2.14 -21.08 9.47
N LEU A 111 -1.17 -20.50 10.17
CA LEU A 111 -1.11 -20.59 11.63
C LEU A 111 -2.14 -19.63 12.22
N THR A 112 -3.36 -20.12 12.40
CA THR A 112 -4.45 -19.47 13.15
C THR A 112 -4.86 -20.31 14.33
#